data_AF-A0A9X9EV25-F1
#
_entry.id   AF-A0A9X9EV25-F1
#
_cell.length_a   1.000
_cell.length_b   1.000
_cell.length_c   1.000
_cell.angle_alpha   90.00
_cell.angle_beta   90.00
_cell.angle_gamma   90.00
#
_symmetry.space_group_name_H-M   'P 1'
#
loop_
_entity.id
_entity.type
_entity.pdbx_description
1 polymer ?
#
loop_
_entity_poly.entity_id
_entity_poly.type
_entity_poly.pdbx_seq_one_letter_code
_entity_poly.pdbx_strand_id
1 'polypeptide(L)' 'DGPNGNYKGNVDGSYPYGVFARKDGYIDIGQNTWVKEEHFNVR' A
#
# COMPACT_ATOMS: atom_id res chain seq x y z
N ASP A 1 2.34 -9.68 5.60
CA ASP A 1 3.40 -10.27 4.76
C ASP A 1 4.47 -9.26 4.29
N GLY A 2 4.27 -7.94 4.42
CA GLY A 2 5.31 -6.96 4.05
C GLY A 2 5.40 -6.69 2.54
N PRO A 3 6.31 -5.80 2.12
CA PRO A 3 6.67 -5.59 0.71
C PRO A 3 7.09 -6.90 0.04
N ASN A 4 6.68 -7.12 -1.21
CA ASN A 4 6.89 -8.36 -1.95
C ASN A 4 6.28 -9.63 -1.30
N GLY A 5 5.32 -9.46 -0.40
CA GLY A 5 4.57 -10.56 0.20
C GLY A 5 3.52 -11.17 -0.73
N ASN A 6 2.73 -12.11 -0.20
CA ASN A 6 1.67 -12.75 -0.95
C ASN A 6 0.59 -11.75 -1.38
N TYR A 7 0.00 -11.98 -2.56
CA TYR A 7 -1.13 -11.19 -3.03
C TYR A 7 -2.36 -11.40 -2.14
N LYS A 8 -2.88 -10.32 -1.56
CA LYS A 8 -4.07 -10.34 -0.68
C LYS A 8 -5.36 -9.89 -1.37
N GLY A 9 -5.27 -9.26 -2.54
CA GLY A 9 -6.41 -8.65 -3.24
C GLY A 9 -6.09 -7.24 -3.76
N ASN A 10 -7.13 -6.54 -4.21
CA ASN A 10 -7.07 -5.17 -4.72
C ASN A 10 -7.79 -4.19 -3.79
N VAL A 11 -7.37 -2.93 -3.84
CA VAL A 11 -8.14 -1.79 -3.32
C VAL A 11 -8.80 -1.05 -4.49
N ASP A 12 -9.96 -0.45 -4.26
CA ASP A 12 -10.72 0.27 -5.29
C ASP A 12 -10.28 1.73 -5.46
N GLY A 13 -9.55 2.29 -4.49
CA GLY A 13 -9.04 3.66 -4.53
C GLY A 13 -10.13 4.74 -4.47
N SER A 14 -11.34 4.40 -4.00
CA SER A 14 -12.47 5.33 -3.93
C SER A 14 -12.29 6.41 -2.86
N TYR A 15 -11.43 6.17 -1.87
CA TYR A 15 -11.06 7.10 -0.81
C TYR A 15 -9.54 7.17 -0.63
N PRO A 16 -9.01 8.30 -0.13
CA PRO A 16 -7.59 8.39 0.23
C PRO A 16 -7.27 7.47 1.41
N TYR A 17 -6.07 6.89 1.39
CA TYR A 17 -5.53 6.08 2.47
C TYR A 17 -4.46 6.84 3.26
N GLY A 18 -4.39 6.59 4.56
CA GLY A 18 -3.23 6.99 5.35
C GLY A 18 -2.03 6.12 5.03
N VAL A 19 -0.83 6.72 4.98
CA VAL A 19 0.43 5.99 4.84
C VAL A 19 1.02 5.76 6.23
N PHE A 20 1.05 4.50 6.67
CA PHE A 20 1.55 4.12 7.99
C PHE A 20 3.04 3.74 7.98
N ALA A 21 3.53 3.23 6.84
CA ALA A 21 4.94 2.91 6.62
C ALA A 21 5.28 2.96 5.13
N ARG A 22 6.56 3.13 4.81
CA ARG A 22 7.07 3.14 3.43
C ARG A 22 8.36 2.32 3.37
N LYS A 23 8.45 1.38 2.43
CA LYS A 23 9.59 0.46 2.31
C LYS A 23 9.65 -0.17 0.92
N ASP A 24 10.83 -0.22 0.31
CA ASP A 24 11.12 -0.93 -0.96
C ASP A 24 10.15 -0.61 -2.12
N GLY A 25 9.68 0.63 -2.23
CA GLY A 25 8.70 1.06 -3.24
C GLY A 25 7.24 0.69 -2.93
N TYR A 26 6.96 0.25 -1.71
CA TYR A 26 5.61 -0.01 -1.19
C TYR A 26 5.26 0.97 -0.07
N ILE A 27 3.96 1.24 0.06
CA ILE A 27 3.36 1.95 1.19
C ILE A 27 2.40 1.00 1.94
N ASP A 28 2.44 1.03 3.28
CA ASP A 28 1.45 0.37 4.12
C ASP A 28 0.25 1.28 4.31
N ILE A 29 -0.91 0.83 3.82
CA ILE A 29 -2.19 1.54 3.94
C ILE A 29 -3.03 1.06 5.14
N GLY A 30 -2.40 0.32 6.05
CA GLY A 30 -2.99 -0.16 7.30
C GLY A 30 -3.25 -1.66 7.30
N GLN A 31 -3.37 -2.24 8.49
CA GLN A 31 -3.58 -3.69 8.69
C GLN A 31 -2.50 -4.54 7.99
N ASN A 32 -1.26 -4.05 7.94
CA ASN A 32 -0.14 -4.71 7.26
C ASN A 32 -0.45 -4.98 5.77
N THR A 33 -1.00 -3.98 5.09
CA THR A 33 -1.44 -4.05 3.69
C THR A 33 -0.54 -3.17 2.85
N TRP A 34 0.38 -3.82 2.14
CA TRP A 34 1.41 -3.15 1.37
C TRP A 34 0.99 -3.08 -0.10
N VAL A 35 0.90 -1.86 -0.61
CA VAL A 35 0.59 -1.59 -2.01
C VAL A 35 1.79 -0.91 -2.68
N LYS A 36 2.00 -1.17 -3.97
CA LYS A 36 3.07 -0.51 -4.70
C LYS A 36 2.78 0.98 -4.80
N GLU A 37 3.77 1.78 -4.43
CA GLU A 37 3.62 3.22 -4.36
C GLU A 37 3.42 3.86 -5.73
N GLU A 38 3.98 3.27 -6.80
CA GLU A 38 3.86 3.76 -8.18
C GLU A 38 2.42 3.90 -8.69
N HIS A 39 1.45 3.29 -8.00
CA HIS A 39 0.02 3.38 -8.33
C HIS A 39 -0.72 4.52 -7.61
N PHE A 40 -0.02 5.30 -6.76
CA PHE A 40 -0.62 6.34 -5.93
C PHE A 40 0.04 7.69 -6.17
N ASN A 41 -0.75 8.76 -6.04
CA ASN A 41 -0.24 10.11 -5.89
C ASN A 41 -0.11 10.41 -4.39
N VAL A 42 1.06 10.14 -3.82
CA VAL A 42 1.35 10.36 -2.39
C VAL A 42 1.78 11.83 -2.18
N ARG A 43 1.17 12.52 -1.21
CA ARG A 43 1.41 13.93 -0.90
C ARG A 43 1.50 14.17 0.60
#